data_AF-A0A942FF65-F1
#
_entry.id   AF-A0A942FF65-F1
#
_cell.length_a   1.000
_cell.length_b   1.000
_cell.length_c   1.000
_cell.angle_alpha   90.00
_cell.angle_beta   90.00
_cell.angle_gamma   90.00
#
_symmetry.space_group_name_H-M   'P 1'
#
loop_
_entity.id
_entity.type
_entity.pdbx_description
1 polymer ?
#
loop_
_entity_poly.entity_id
_entity_poly.type
_entity_poly.pdbx_seq_one_letter_code
_entity_poly.pdbx_strand_id
1 'polypeptide(L)'
;MKFLTAKQVAEKYGVTKRVVQGWCERGLLPNAKKVDSGFGFDVWQIPERDLENFVKPEGRGKPRLDNPSAATLAKRRSREK
;
A
#
# COMPACT_ATOMS: atom_id res chain seq x y z
N MET A 1 16.59 5.89 7.99
CA MET A 1 15.88 5.62 6.71
C MET A 1 14.61 4.85 7.04
N LYS A 2 13.45 5.26 6.53
CA LYS A 2 12.17 4.61 6.82
C LYS A 2 11.80 3.68 5.67
N PHE A 3 11.56 2.41 5.98
CA PHE A 3 11.06 1.41 5.04
C PHE A 3 9.57 1.21 5.27
N LEU A 4 8.82 1.20 4.19
CA LEU A 4 7.39 0.98 4.18
C LEU A 4 7.10 -0.38 3.56
N THR A 5 6.11 -1.06 4.11
CA THR A 5 5.63 -2.31 3.53
C THR A 5 4.72 -2.01 2.35
N ALA A 6 4.58 -2.95 1.42
CA ALA A 6 3.63 -2.82 0.31
C ALA A 6 2.19 -2.47 0.77
N LYS A 7 1.80 -2.88 1.98
CA LYS A 7 0.52 -2.49 2.59
C LYS A 7 0.48 -0.99 2.94
N GLN A 8 1.48 -0.48 3.64
CA GLN A 8 1.55 0.94 3.99
C GLN A 8 1.60 1.84 2.75
N VAL A 9 2.35 1.43 1.72
CA VAL A 9 2.36 2.13 0.44
C VAL A 9 0.98 2.11 -0.21
N ALA A 10 0.29 0.97 -0.18
CA ALA A 10 -1.05 0.85 -0.73
C ALA A 10 -2.03 1.82 -0.04
N GLU A 11 -1.96 1.93 1.30
CA GLU A 11 -2.77 2.85 2.09
C GLU A 11 -2.45 4.32 1.78
N LYS A 12 -1.17 4.68 1.63
CA LYS A 12 -0.72 6.05 1.32
C LYS A 12 -1.19 6.52 -0.06
N TYR A 13 -1.26 5.61 -1.04
CA TYR A 13 -1.65 5.92 -2.42
C TYR A 13 -3.12 5.58 -2.73
N GLY A 14 -3.88 5.02 -1.78
CA GLY A 14 -5.26 4.58 -2.00
C GLY A 14 -5.39 3.44 -3.01
N VAL A 15 -4.38 2.58 -3.13
CA VAL A 15 -4.37 1.43 -4.05
C VAL A 15 -4.40 0.11 -3.27
N THR A 16 -4.49 -1.02 -3.97
CA THR A 16 -4.41 -2.35 -3.34
C THR A 16 -2.95 -2.80 -3.22
N LYS A 17 -2.62 -3.60 -2.20
CA LYS A 17 -1.30 -4.24 -2.03
C LYS A 17 -0.81 -4.93 -3.32
N ARG A 18 -1.71 -5.56 -4.09
CA ARG A 18 -1.41 -6.23 -5.35
C ARG A 18 -0.93 -5.28 -6.46
N VAL A 19 -1.41 -4.04 -6.46
CA VAL A 19 -0.94 -2.99 -7.38
C VAL A 19 0.49 -2.61 -7.03
N VAL A 20 0.78 -2.42 -5.74
CA VAL A 20 2.13 -2.10 -5.25
C VAL A 20 3.10 -3.25 -5.52
N GLN A 21 2.69 -4.51 -5.30
CA GLN A 21 3.49 -5.68 -5.68
C GLN A 21 3.79 -5.66 -7.17
N GLY A 22 2.78 -5.39 -8.02
CA GLY A 22 2.99 -5.26 -9.46
C GLY A 22 3.93 -4.11 -9.84
N TRP A 23 4.02 -3.03 -9.05
CA TRP A 23 5.01 -1.98 -9.26
C TRP A 23 6.42 -2.48 -8.95
N CYS A 24 6.61 -3.17 -7.82
CA CYS A 24 7.89 -3.79 -7.48
C CYS A 24 8.32 -4.82 -8.53
N GLU A 25 7.42 -5.70 -8.97
CA GLU A 25 7.69 -6.72 -10.00
C GLU A 25 8.04 -6.11 -11.35
N ARG A 26 7.52 -4.92 -11.67
CA ARG A 26 7.83 -4.18 -12.89
C ARG A 26 9.10 -3.33 -12.79
N GLY A 27 9.76 -3.29 -11.63
CA GLY A 27 10.94 -2.45 -11.41
C GLY A 27 10.64 -0.95 -11.38
N LEU A 28 9.38 -0.56 -11.14
CA LEU A 28 8.97 0.85 -10.98
C LEU A 28 9.53 1.48 -9.70
N LEU A 29 9.91 0.63 -8.74
CA LEU A 29 10.52 1.00 -7.47
C LEU A 29 11.92 0.38 -7.40
N PRO A 30 12.97 1.06 -7.90
CA PRO A 30 14.30 0.47 -8.05
C PRO A 30 14.93 0.03 -6.73
N ASN A 31 14.54 0.64 -5.60
CA ASN A 31 15.08 0.31 -4.29
C ASN A 31 14.19 -0.65 -3.48
N ALA A 32 13.09 -1.15 -4.07
CA ALA A 32 12.23 -2.11 -3.40
C ALA A 32 12.90 -3.48 -3.30
N LYS A 33 12.91 -4.07 -2.10
CA LYS A 33 13.48 -5.39 -1.85
C LYS A 33 12.45 -6.34 -1.26
N LYS A 34 12.44 -7.57 -1.76
CA LYS A 34 11.64 -8.66 -1.22
C LYS A 34 12.45 -9.32 -0.11
N VAL A 35 11.95 -9.25 1.12
CA VAL A 35 12.61 -9.82 2.31
C VAL A 35 11.74 -10.95 2.83
N ASP A 36 12.30 -12.14 2.93
CA ASP A 36 11.69 -13.25 3.66
C ASP A 36 11.61 -12.85 5.14
N SER A 37 10.41 -12.90 5.71
CA SER A 37 10.22 -12.54 7.12
C SER A 37 10.41 -13.74 8.07
N GLY A 38 10.92 -14.89 7.60
CA GLY A 38 11.09 -16.11 8.40
C GLY A 38 9.78 -16.79 8.83
N PHE A 39 8.64 -16.14 8.63
CA PHE A 39 7.29 -16.64 8.95
C PHE A 39 6.57 -17.22 7.72
N GLY A 40 7.29 -17.50 6.63
CA GLY A 40 6.70 -18.00 5.39
C GLY A 40 5.93 -16.96 4.58
N PHE A 41 6.11 -15.66 4.91
CA PHE A 41 5.56 -14.56 4.14
C PHE A 41 6.68 -13.66 3.61
N ASP A 42 6.65 -13.44 2.31
CA ASP A 42 7.49 -12.46 1.66
C ASP A 42 6.97 -11.04 1.91
N VAL A 43 7.80 -10.20 2.51
CA VAL A 43 7.50 -8.79 2.76
C VAL A 43 8.32 -7.92 1.83
N TRP A 44 7.64 -7.11 1.03
CA TRP A 44 8.28 -6.06 0.24
C TRP A 44 8.61 -4.87 1.13
N GLN A 45 9.89 -4.54 1.25
CA GLN A 45 10.39 -3.31 1.86
C GLN A 45 10.67 -2.28 0.77
N ILE A 46 9.95 -1.17 0.84
CA ILE A 46 10.02 -0.06 -0.12
C ILE A 46 10.51 1.17 0.67
N PRO A 47 11.64 1.78 0.32
CA PRO A 47 12.11 2.96 1.02
C PRO A 47 11.20 4.16 0.71
N GLU A 48 10.90 4.97 1.73
CA GLU A 48 9.99 6.11 1.58
C GLU A 48 10.48 7.12 0.52
N ARG A 49 11.79 7.30 0.36
CA ARG A 49 12.40 8.17 -0.66
C ARG A 49 12.02 7.82 -2.10
N ASP A 50 11.86 6.53 -2.36
CA ASP A 50 11.49 6.02 -3.68
C ASP A 50 10.06 6.43 -4.03
N LEU A 51 9.20 6.53 -3.00
CA LEU A 51 7.80 6.94 -3.11
C LEU A 51 7.66 8.45 -3.27
N GLU A 52 8.50 9.25 -2.62
CA GLU A 52 8.44 10.72 -2.72
C GLU A 52 8.54 11.23 -4.17
N ASN A 53 9.29 10.52 -5.03
CA ASN A 53 9.41 10.85 -6.45
C ASN A 53 8.59 9.93 -7.37
N PHE A 54 7.81 9.01 -6.80
CA PHE A 54 7.02 8.06 -7.57
C PHE A 54 5.70 8.67 -8.03
N VAL A 55 5.59 8.94 -9.32
CA VAL A 55 4.34 9.33 -9.96
C VAL A 55 3.57 8.06 -10.32
N LYS A 56 2.38 7.90 -9.73
CA LYS A 56 1.49 6.77 -10.03
C LYS A 56 1.24 6.70 -11.54
N PRO A 57 1.40 5.54 -12.20
CA PRO A 57 1.01 5.39 -13.60
C PRO A 57 -0.52 5.43 -13.69
N GLU A 58 -1.05 6.57 -14.13
CA GLU A 58 -2.47 6.78 -14.37
C GLU A 58 -2.87 5.94 -15.59
N GLY A 59 -3.58 4.81 -15.38
CA GLY A 59 -4.18 4.10 -16.51
C GLY A 59 -4.38 2.59 -16.44
N ARG A 60 -3.87 1.85 -15.44
CA ARG A 60 -4.13 0.38 -15.36
C ARG A 60 -4.37 -0.17 -13.96
N GLY A 61 -5.25 0.48 -13.22
CA GLY A 61 -5.96 -0.16 -12.12
C GLY A 61 -7.39 0.32 -12.16
N LYS A 62 -8.36 -0.54 -12.49
CA LYS A 62 -9.75 -0.27 -12.10
C LYS A 62 -9.70 -0.01 -10.59
N PRO A 63 -10.12 1.16 -10.08
CA PRO A 63 -10.30 1.31 -8.65
C PRO A 63 -11.32 0.25 -8.25
N ARG A 64 -10.88 -0.81 -7.56
CA ARG A 64 -11.82 -1.68 -6.87
C ARG A 64 -12.26 -0.90 -5.64
N LEU A 65 -13.45 -0.35 -5.79
CA LEU A 65 -14.42 0.05 -4.78
C LEU A 65 -14.45 -0.99 -3.65
N ASP A 66 -14.65 -0.52 -2.41
CA ASP A 66 -14.77 -1.29 -1.14
C ASP A 66 -13.41 -1.83 -0.61
N ASN A 67 -12.84 -1.47 0.55
CA ASN A 67 -13.37 -1.08 1.87
C ASN A 67 -12.16 -0.59 2.76
N PRO A 68 -12.25 -0.33 4.08
CA PRO A 68 -12.80 0.82 4.81
C PRO A 68 -11.72 1.54 5.67
N SER A 69 -10.75 2.26 5.10
CA SER A 69 -9.79 3.04 5.93
C SER A 69 -10.21 4.51 6.16
N ALA A 70 -11.13 5.02 5.33
CA ALA A 70 -11.82 6.29 5.58
C ALA A 70 -13.03 6.16 6.55
N ALA A 71 -13.30 4.95 7.07
CA ALA A 71 -14.46 4.69 7.94
C ALA A 71 -14.16 4.78 9.45
N THR A 72 -12.95 5.16 9.85
CA THR A 72 -12.60 5.37 11.27
C THR A 72 -12.99 6.76 11.77
N LEU A 73 -14.22 7.23 11.48
CA LEU A 73 -14.79 8.38 12.19
C LEU A 73 -16.34 8.41 12.26
N ALA A 74 -17.06 7.36 11.89
CA ALA A 74 -18.53 7.39 11.84
C ALA A 74 -19.23 6.26 12.63
N LYS A 75 -18.71 5.89 13.80
CA LYS A 75 -19.42 4.97 14.71
C LYS A 75 -19.23 5.30 16.19
N ARG A 76 -19.59 6.51 16.59
CA ARG A 76 -19.94 6.84 17.98
C ARG A 76 -21.08 7.86 18.04
N ARG A 77 -22.27 7.47 17.58
CA ARG A 77 -23.52 8.04 18.07
C ARG A 77 -24.67 7.11 17.66
N SER A 78 -25.60 6.90 18.59
CA SER A 78 -26.90 6.22 18.40
C SER A 78 -26.98 4.72 18.69
N ARG A 79 -26.81 4.37 19.97
CA ARG A 79 -27.65 3.45 20.78
C ARG A 79 -27.06 3.53 22.20
N GLU A 80 -27.77 3.72 23.30
CA GLU A 80 -29.17 3.50 23.71
C GLU A 80 -29.76 4.82 24.27
N LYS A 81 -31.01 5.19 23.95
CA LYS A 81 -32.29 4.89 24.61
C LYS A 81 -32.36 5.28 26.09
#